data_AF-A0A0G1PDS5-F1
#
_entry.id   AF-A0A0G1PDS5-F1
#
_cell.length_a   1.000
_cell.length_b   1.000
_cell.length_c   1.000
_cell.angle_alpha   90.00
_cell.angle_beta   90.00
_cell.angle_gamma   90.00
#
_symmetry.space_group_name_H-M   'P 1'
#
loop_
_entity.id
_entity.type
_entity.pdbx_description
1 polymer ?
#
loop_
_entity_poly.entity_id
_entity_poly.type
_entity_poly.pdbx_seq_one_letter_code
_entity_poly.pdbx_strand_id
1 'polypeptide(L)'
;MRKLAIPTLFIFVILLALSGYLAAKYLGFVSKTKPQSQSVSSSKSYEVKEVANGLYVPWSIAFTSETRFLVTERDGKSRRQELWLAVGVA
;
A
#
# COMPACT_ATOMS: atom_id res chain seq x y z
N MET A 1 25.17 -53.82 8.49
CA MET A 1 25.05 -53.25 7.13
C MET A 1 23.59 -53.39 6.69
N ARG A 2 22.80 -52.31 6.68
CA ARG A 2 21.36 -52.37 6.34
C ARG A 2 21.24 -52.45 4.81
N LYS A 3 20.75 -53.56 4.28
CA LYS A 3 20.49 -53.72 2.83
C LYS A 3 19.26 -52.87 2.48
N LEU A 4 19.45 -51.80 1.72
CA LEU A 4 18.31 -51.05 1.17
C LEU A 4 17.52 -51.99 0.27
N ALA A 5 16.27 -52.25 0.64
CA ALA A 5 15.39 -53.08 -0.16
C ALA A 5 14.91 -52.27 -1.38
N ILE A 6 14.82 -52.91 -2.54
CA ILE A 6 14.25 -52.34 -3.76
C ILE A 6 12.90 -51.61 -3.51
N PRO A 7 11.96 -52.13 -2.69
CA PRO A 7 10.73 -51.39 -2.36
C PRO A 7 10.94 -50.06 -1.63
N THR A 8 11.95 -49.96 -0.74
CA THR A 8 12.25 -48.71 -0.06
C THR A 8 12.76 -47.63 -1.01
N LEU A 9 13.53 -48.01 -2.04
CA LEU A 9 14.02 -47.07 -3.05
C LEU A 9 12.86 -46.58 -3.94
N PHE A 10 11.93 -47.47 -4.28
CA PHE A 10 10.73 -47.13 -5.05
C PHE A 10 9.82 -46.15 -4.32
N ILE A 11 9.57 -46.38 -3.02
CA ILE A 11 8.78 -45.46 -2.18
C ILE A 11 9.47 -44.10 -2.10
N PHE A 12 10.80 -44.06 -1.97
CA PHE A 12 11.55 -42.82 -1.87
C PHE A 12 11.44 -41.98 -3.16
N VAL A 13 11.47 -42.63 -4.32
CA VAL A 13 11.29 -41.98 -5.63
C VAL A 13 9.88 -41.39 -5.77
N ILE A 14 8.84 -42.12 -5.32
CA ILE A 14 7.46 -41.63 -5.34
C ILE A 14 7.30 -40.41 -4.42
N LEU A 15 7.87 -40.46 -3.22
CA LEU A 15 7.82 -39.34 -2.27
C LEU A 15 8.54 -38.10 -2.80
N LEU A 16 9.70 -38.27 -3.46
CA LEU A 16 10.42 -37.18 -4.11
C LEU A 16 9.60 -36.55 -5.25
N ALA A 17 8.94 -37.37 -6.07
CA ALA A 17 8.09 -36.89 -7.16
C ALA A 17 6.86 -36.13 -6.65
N LEU A 18 6.17 -36.63 -5.63
CA LEU A 18 5.04 -35.93 -5.00
C LEU A 18 5.47 -34.61 -4.35
N SER A 19 6.60 -34.60 -3.64
CA SER A 19 7.13 -33.39 -3.01
C SER A 19 7.45 -32.31 -4.03
N GLY A 20 8.08 -32.66 -5.15
CA GLY A 20 8.39 -31.72 -6.23
C GLY A 20 7.13 -31.14 -6.88
N TYR A 21 6.13 -31.99 -7.15
CA TYR A 21 4.84 -31.55 -7.69
C TYR A 21 4.11 -30.56 -6.76
N LEU A 22 4.11 -30.85 -5.45
CA LEU A 22 3.46 -30.00 -4.47
C LEU A 22 4.17 -28.65 -4.35
N ALA A 23 5.50 -28.64 -4.27
CA ALA A 23 6.29 -27.42 -4.23
C ALA A 23 6.03 -26.51 -5.44
N ALA A 24 6.00 -27.05 -6.67
CA ALA A 24 5.74 -26.26 -7.87
C ALA A 24 4.36 -25.58 -7.84
N LYS A 25 3.33 -26.26 -7.33
CA LYS A 25 1.97 -25.72 -7.21
C LYS A 25 1.89 -24.54 -6.22
N TYR A 26 2.59 -24.62 -5.09
CA TYR A 26 2.53 -23.59 -4.05
C TYR A 26 3.52 -22.43 -4.28
N LEU A 27 4.68 -22.67 -4.90
CA LEU A 27 5.64 -21.61 -5.21
C LEU A 27 5.17 -20.65 -6.31
N GLY A 28 4.28 -21.09 -7.22
CA GLY A 28 3.76 -20.25 -8.29
C GLY A 28 2.92 -19.04 -7.83
N PHE A 29 2.46 -19.03 -6.58
CA PHE A 29 1.65 -17.96 -6.01
C PHE A 29 2.49 -16.78 -5.48
N VAL A 30 3.72 -17.04 -5.03
CA VAL A 30 4.56 -16.01 -4.38
C VAL A 30 5.22 -15.06 -5.41
N SER A 31 5.47 -15.54 -6.63
CA SER A 31 6.22 -14.81 -7.64
C SER A 31 5.42 -13.75 -8.42
N LYS A 32 4.13 -13.55 -8.13
CA LYS A 32 3.26 -12.59 -8.85
C LYS A 32 3.08 -11.25 -8.13
N THR A 33 4.09 -10.79 -7.41
CA THR A 33 4.11 -9.44 -6.84
C THR A 33 5.18 -8.60 -7.54
N LYS A 34 5.00 -8.34 -8.84
CA LYS A 34 5.71 -7.24 -9.48
C LYS A 34 5.12 -5.95 -8.89
N PRO A 35 5.89 -5.08 -8.23
CA PRO A 35 5.37 -3.78 -7.82
C PRO A 35 5.00 -3.03 -9.10
N GLN A 36 3.70 -2.99 -9.40
CA GLN A 36 3.16 -2.22 -10.50
C GLN A 36 3.22 -0.76 -10.06
N SER A 37 4.34 -0.11 -10.35
CA SER A 37 4.44 1.35 -10.33
C SER A 37 3.46 1.86 -11.37
N GLN A 38 2.25 2.20 -10.94
CA GLN A 38 1.29 2.93 -11.76
C GLN A 38 1.91 4.30 -12.02
N SER A 39 2.51 4.48 -13.21
CA SER A 39 2.78 5.80 -13.73
C SER A 39 1.43 6.45 -14.03
N VAL A 40 0.94 7.26 -13.11
CA VAL A 40 -0.25 8.08 -13.31
C VAL A 40 0.07 9.09 -14.42
N SER A 41 -0.36 8.81 -15.65
CA SER A 41 -0.40 9.80 -16.72
C SER A 41 -1.56 10.75 -16.41
N SER A 42 -1.28 11.82 -15.66
CA SER A 42 -2.28 12.84 -15.36
C SER A 42 -2.39 13.80 -16.54
N SER A 43 -3.34 13.54 -17.44
CA SER A 43 -3.75 14.48 -18.50
C SER A 43 -4.58 15.67 -17.98
N LYS A 44 -4.78 15.77 -16.66
CA LYS A 44 -5.45 16.90 -16.01
C LYS A 44 -4.42 17.80 -15.34
N SER A 45 -4.44 19.08 -15.73
CA SER A 45 -3.75 20.15 -15.01
C SER A 45 -4.56 20.50 -13.76
N TYR A 46 -3.91 20.51 -12.60
CA TYR A 46 -4.49 20.94 -11.34
C TYR A 46 -3.76 22.19 -10.85
N GLU A 47 -4.50 23.19 -10.41
CA GLU A 47 -3.94 24.36 -9.73
C GLU A 47 -3.75 24.02 -8.24
N VAL A 48 -2.52 24.15 -7.73
CA VAL A 48 -2.21 23.95 -6.31
C VAL A 48 -2.29 25.29 -5.61
N LYS A 49 -3.12 25.39 -4.55
CA LYS A 49 -3.24 26.58 -3.70
C LYS A 49 -2.93 26.23 -2.25
N GLU A 50 -2.17 27.10 -1.60
CA GLU A 50 -1.95 27.03 -0.16
C GLU A 50 -3.17 27.58 0.57
N VAL A 51 -3.80 26.75 1.41
CA VAL A 51 -5.02 27.13 2.16
C VAL A 51 -4.76 27.29 3.66
N ALA A 52 -3.64 26.76 4.16
CA ALA A 52 -3.22 26.87 5.56
C ALA A 52 -1.73 26.56 5.69
N ASN A 53 -1.04 27.21 6.63
CA ASN A 53 0.36 27.01 6.91
C ASN A 53 0.67 27.03 8.41
N GLY A 54 1.91 26.69 8.79
CA GLY A 54 2.34 26.67 10.19
C GLY A 54 1.69 25.58 11.06
N LEU A 55 1.15 24.53 10.44
CA LEU A 55 0.55 23.38 11.15
C LEU A 55 1.64 22.47 11.72
N TYR A 56 1.51 22.06 12.97
CA TYR A 56 2.40 21.11 13.62
C TYR A 56 2.05 19.68 13.22
N VAL A 57 2.73 19.16 12.19
CA VAL A 57 2.60 17.77 11.72
C VAL A 57 1.13 17.38 11.49
N PRO A 58 0.47 17.94 10.47
CA PRO A 58 -0.93 17.66 10.18
C PRO A 58 -1.12 16.17 9.85
N TRP A 59 -2.08 15.52 10.52
CA TRP A 59 -2.29 14.08 10.50
C TRP A 59 -3.54 13.66 9.73
N SER A 60 -4.59 14.48 9.77
CA SER A 60 -5.82 14.27 8.97
C SER A 60 -6.57 15.57 8.69
N ILE A 61 -7.41 15.56 7.65
CA ILE A 61 -8.30 16.66 7.26
C ILE A 61 -9.73 16.11 7.07
N ALA A 62 -10.74 16.87 7.49
CA ALA A 62 -12.16 16.55 7.28
C ALA A 62 -12.95 17.79 6.85
N PHE A 63 -13.65 17.72 5.72
CA PHE A 63 -14.50 18.81 5.23
C PHE A 63 -15.84 18.80 5.97
N THR A 64 -16.20 19.95 6.53
CA THR A 64 -17.47 20.13 7.27
C THR A 64 -18.49 20.93 6.48
N SER A 65 -18.03 21.69 5.48
CA SER A 65 -18.86 22.39 4.48
C SER A 65 -18.00 22.66 3.24
N GLU A 66 -18.57 23.28 2.21
CA GLU A 66 -17.85 23.68 0.99
C GLU A 66 -16.65 24.61 1.26
N THR A 67 -16.67 25.35 2.38
CA THR A 67 -15.68 26.38 2.71
C THR A 67 -14.98 26.14 4.05
N ARG A 68 -15.26 25.04 4.75
CA ARG A 68 -14.70 24.77 6.07
C ARG A 68 -14.19 23.35 6.19
N PHE A 69 -13.06 23.23 6.86
CA PHE A 69 -12.45 21.95 7.16
C PHE A 69 -11.80 21.97 8.55
N LEU A 70 -11.70 20.78 9.13
CA LEU A 70 -10.98 20.51 10.37
C LEU A 70 -9.67 19.83 10.04
N VAL A 71 -8.60 20.21 10.73
CA VAL A 71 -7.30 19.53 10.65
C VAL A 71 -6.92 19.05 12.04
N THR A 72 -6.43 17.81 12.13
CA THR A 72 -5.82 17.28 13.35
C THR A 72 -4.31 17.41 13.26
N GLU A 73 -3.69 17.94 14.30
CA GLU A 73 -2.24 18.03 14.46
C GLU A 73 -1.75 16.89 15.39
N ARG A 74 -0.51 16.43 15.20
CA ARG A 74 0.03 15.26 15.94
C ARG A 74 0.06 15.48 17.47
N ASP A 75 0.14 16.73 17.92
CA ASP A 75 0.09 17.08 19.34
C ASP A 75 -1.33 17.00 19.94
N GLY A 76 -2.33 16.55 19.17
CA GLY A 76 -3.70 16.38 19.62
C GLY A 76 -4.53 17.67 19.58
N LYS A 77 -3.98 18.78 19.07
CA LYS A 77 -4.75 20.00 18.84
C LYS A 77 -5.61 19.85 17.59
N SER A 78 -6.90 20.18 17.73
CA SER A 78 -7.82 20.32 16.60
C SER A 78 -8.00 21.80 16.32
N ARG A 79 -7.58 22.26 15.14
CA ARG A 79 -7.78 23.65 14.70
C ARG A 79 -8.87 23.69 13.64
N ARG A 80 -9.85 24.58 13.85
CA ARG A 80 -10.86 24.94 12.84
C ARG A 80 -10.24 25.95 11.89
N GLN A 81 -10.21 25.63 10.60
CA GLN A 81 -9.80 26.56 9.55
C GLN A 81 -11.05 27.02 8.79
N GLU A 82 -11.16 28.32 8.53
CA GLU A 82 -12.19 28.91 7.67
C GLU A 82 -11.50 29.42 6.41
N LEU A 83 -11.93 28.97 5.23
CA LEU A 83 -11.46 29.59 3.98
C LEU A 83 -11.92 31.04 3.96
N TRP A 84 -11.01 31.96 4.24
CA TRP A 84 -11.17 33.33 3.77
C TRP A 84 -11.06 33.29 2.25
N LEU A 85 -12.14 33.66 1.57
CA LEU A 85 -12.10 34.01 0.16
C LEU A 85 -10.99 35.04 -0.02
N ALA A 86 -9.87 34.63 -0.63
CA ALA A 86 -8.88 35.55 -1.16
C ALA A 86 -9.51 36.27 -2.37
N VAL A 87 -10.42 37.20 -2.09
CA VAL A 87 -10.75 38.29 -2.98
C VAL A 87 -9.59 39.28 -2.88
N GLY A 88 -8.68 39.15 -3.86
CA GLY A 88 -7.76 40.14 -4.41
C GLY A 88 -7.08 41.16 -3.48
N VAL A 89 -5.75 41.16 -3.49
CA VAL A 89 -4.95 42.36 -3.80
C VAL A 89 -3.68 41.93 -4.57
N ALA A 90 -3.58 42.46 -5.80
CA ALA A 90 -2.41 42.72 -6.66
C ALA A 90 -1.37 41.61 -6.90
#